data_AF-A0AAW5EBB6-F1
#
_entry.id   AF-A0AAW5EBB6-F1
#
_cell.length_a   1.000
_cell.length_b   1.000
_cell.length_c   1.000
_cell.angle_alpha   90.00
_cell.angle_beta   90.00
_cell.angle_gamma   90.00
#
_symmetry.space_group_name_H-M   'P 1'
#
loop_
_entity.id
_entity.type
_entity.pdbx_description
1 polymer ?
#
loop_
_entity_poly.entity_id
_entity_poly.type
_entity_poly.pdbx_seq_one_letter_code
_entity_poly.pdbx_strand_id
1 'polypeptide(L)' 'IQRMSTGLGIEWITPIGPLQLVFAKPLNDKKGDDTNTFEFNLGTRF' A
#
# COMPACT_ATOMS: atom_id res chain seq x y z
N ILE A 1 -5.14 9.02 18.19
CA ILE A 1 -4.24 7.84 18.03
C ILE A 1 -3.52 8.04 16.71
N GLN A 2 -2.19 8.15 16.72
CA GLN A 2 -1.41 8.26 15.47
C GLN A 2 -0.91 6.85 15.08
N ARG A 3 -1.27 6.42 13.87
CA ARG A 3 -0.76 5.19 13.24
C ARG A 3 0.31 5.61 12.25
N MET A 4 1.49 5.03 12.40
CA MET A 4 2.63 5.31 11.53
C MET A 4 3.08 4.00 10.92
N SER A 5 3.31 4.03 9.62
CA SER A 5 3.92 2.93 8.86
C SER A 5 5.04 3.51 8.01
N THR A 6 6.00 2.67 7.69
CA THR A 6 7.03 2.96 6.69
C THR A 6 7.06 1.83 5.70
N GLY A 7 7.37 2.11 4.44
CA GLY A 7 7.19 1.12 3.39
C GLY A 7 7.82 1.52 2.08
N LEU A 8 7.69 0.62 1.11
CA LEU A 8 8.10 0.82 -0.27
C LEU A 8 6.85 0.87 -1.15
N GLY A 9 6.78 1.88 -2.01
CA GLY A 9 5.76 1.99 -3.05
C GLY A 9 6.41 1.82 -4.41
N ILE A 10 5.86 0.94 -5.24
CA ILE A 10 6.21 0.81 -6.66
C ILE A 10 5.01 1.27 -7.46
N GLU A 11 5.23 2.22 -8.35
CA GLU A 11 4.26 2.62 -9.37
C GLU A 11 4.77 2.17 -10.73
N TRP A 12 3.95 1.38 -11.42
CA TRP A 12 4.24 0.87 -12.75
C TRP A 12 3.11 1.21 -13.70
N ILE A 13 3.38 2.09 -14.66
CA ILE A 13 2.44 2.41 -15.72
C ILE A 13 2.45 1.26 -16.74
N THR A 14 1.35 0.50 -16.80
CA THR A 14 1.16 -0.57 -17.78
C THR A 14 0.30 -0.07 -18.96
N PRO A 15 0.25 -0.81 -20.10
CA PRO A 15 -0.60 -0.44 -21.23
C PRO A 15 -2.10 -0.34 -20.91
N ILE A 16 -2.56 -1.03 -19.86
CA ILE A 16 -3.98 -1.11 -19.45
C ILE A 16 -4.28 -0.07 -18.35
N GLY A 17 -3.25 0.40 -17.64
CA GLY A 17 -3.33 1.49 -16.66
C GLY A 17 -2.27 1.41 -15.55
N PRO A 18 -2.31 2.34 -14.57
CA PRO A 18 -1.33 2.38 -13.50
C PRO A 18 -1.54 1.22 -12.52
N LEU A 19 -0.49 0.43 -12.32
CA LEU A 19 -0.38 -0.57 -11.28
C LEU A 19 0.41 0.03 -10.12
N GLN A 20 -0.20 0.11 -8.94
CA GLN A 20 0.45 0.54 -7.72
C GLN A 20 0.57 -0.64 -6.77
N LEU A 21 1.78 -0.87 -6.26
CA LEU A 21 2.10 -1.89 -5.27
C LEU A 21 2.70 -1.20 -4.05
N VAL A 22 2.12 -1.39 -2.88
CA VAL A 22 2.57 -0.79 -1.63
C VAL A 22 2.87 -1.89 -0.63
N PHE A 23 4.11 -1.91 -0.14
CA PHE A 23 4.55 -2.78 0.95
C PHE A 23 4.79 -1.90 2.17
N ALA A 24 3.87 -1.96 3.13
CA ALA A 24 3.95 -1.17 4.35
C ALA A 24 4.31 -2.04 5.55
N LYS A 25 5.24 -1.56 6.37
CA LYS A 25 5.52 -2.11 7.69
C LYS A 25 5.01 -1.14 8.75
N PRO A 26 4.06 -1.54 9.60
CA PRO A 26 3.62 -0.70 10.71
C PRO A 26 4.78 -0.47 11.68
N LEU A 27 4.96 0.77 12.12
CA LEU A 27 6.00 1.18 13.09
C LEU A 27 5.44 1.35 14.51
N ASN A 28 4.11 1.43 14.65
CA ASN A 28 3.41 1.65 15.92
C ASN A 28 2.10 0.86 15.94
N ASP A 29 2.20 -0.44 15.71
CA ASP A 29 1.09 -1.39 15.85
C ASP A 29 0.75 -1.56 17.34
N LYS A 30 -0.55 -1.53 17.65
CA LYS A 30 -1.07 -1.80 18.98
C LYS A 30 -1.92 -3.06 18.93
N LYS A 31 -2.02 -3.75 20.07
CA LYS A 31 -2.85 -4.95 20.21
C LYS A 31 -4.30 -4.63 19.82
N GLY A 32 -4.77 -5.20 18.71
CA GLY A 32 -6.09 -4.95 18.13
C GLY A 32 -6.11 -4.15 16.83
N ASP A 33 -4.95 -3.77 16.27
CA ASP A 33 -4.90 -3.14 14.96
C ASP A 33 -4.92 -4.16 13.82
N ASP A 34 -5.83 -3.95 12.88
CA ASP A 34 -5.74 -4.57 11.56
C ASP A 34 -4.66 -3.87 10.75
N THR A 35 -3.55 -4.59 10.54
CA THR A 35 -2.40 -4.09 9.80
C THR A 35 -2.31 -4.81 8.46
N ASN A 36 -2.44 -4.05 7.37
CA ASN A 36 -2.19 -4.55 6.02
C ASN A 36 -0.74 -4.26 5.64
N THR A 37 0.02 -5.32 5.39
CA THR A 37 1.43 -5.21 5.03
C THR A 37 1.66 -5.10 3.53
N PHE A 38 0.66 -5.44 2.73
CA PHE A 38 0.71 -5.40 1.27
C PHE A 38 -0.63 -4.94 0.71
N GLU A 39 -0.58 -3.96 -0.18
CA GLU A 39 -1.74 -3.42 -0.90
C GLU A 39 -1.39 -3.26 -2.38
N PHE A 40 -2.34 -3.57 -3.25
CA PHE A 40 -2.21 -3.30 -4.68
C PHE A 40 -3.46 -2.58 -5.20
N ASN A 41 -3.23 -1.68 -6.16
CA ASN A 41 -4.28 -0.99 -6.89
C ASN A 41 -3.99 -1.06 -8.39
N LEU A 42 -4.99 -1.39 -9.19
CA LEU A 42 -4.89 -1.38 -10.65
C LEU A 42 -5.94 -0.43 -11.20
N GLY A 43 -5.49 0.72 -11.69
CA GLY A 43 -6.35 1.64 -12.43
C GLY A 43 -6.56 1.13 -13.85
N THR A 44 -7.78 1.26 -14.36
CA THR A 44 -8.09 1.07 -15.79
C THR A 44 -8.24 2.43 -16.45
N ARG A 45 -7.66 2.61 -17.64
CA ARG A 45 -7.94 3.78 -18.48
C ARG A 45 -9.28 3.55 -19.20
N PHE A 46 -10.28 4.40 -18.93
CA PHE A 46 -11.57 4.40 -19.61
C PHE A 46 -11.50 5.15 -20.94
#